data_AF-A0A9E4NLG9-F1
#
_entry.id   AF-A0A9E4NLG9-F1
#
_cell.length_a   1.000
_cell.length_b   1.000
_cell.length_c   1.000
_cell.angle_alpha   90.00
_cell.angle_beta   90.00
_cell.angle_gamma   90.00
#
_symmetry.space_group_name_H-M   'P 1'
#
loop_
_entity.id
_entity.type
_entity.pdbx_description
1 polymer ?
#
loop_
_entity_poly.entity_id
_entity_poly.type
_entity_poly.pdbx_seq_one_letter_code
_entity_poly.pdbx_strand_id
1 'polypeptide(L)'
;RNINAGHDSHPMHYHGENLTFIGRDGKMLSSDGIVSDLGRSDNTINSAPKQTVDALWTWTGKGLNWDVYGPISNSCTDANNDMADDATGALCNDPTCNDVVNNRTGDAGSDGFDDDNYQYCPDHGKPLPVTLPGVGDLSLGGWWSGSPFLGDTGDLPPGEGGLNPFGGYFLVWHSHAEKELTTFDIFPGGSLGSVVIVPPGTPIE
;
A
#
# COMPACT_ATOMS: atom_id res chain seq x y z
N ARG A 1 -9.04 -8.34 9.67
CA ARG A 1 -9.82 -8.38 10.94
C ARG A 1 -8.93 -7.90 12.07
N ASN A 2 -9.41 -6.95 12.87
CA ASN A 2 -8.75 -6.48 14.10
C ASN A 2 -9.47 -7.06 15.32
N ILE A 3 -8.70 -7.55 16.30
CA ILE A 3 -9.21 -8.20 17.51
C ILE A 3 -8.57 -7.52 18.71
N ASN A 4 -9.39 -6.92 19.57
CA ASN A 4 -8.92 -6.43 20.87
C ASN A 4 -9.27 -7.46 21.95
N ALA A 5 -8.34 -8.35 22.25
CA ALA A 5 -8.50 -9.32 23.34
C ALA A 5 -8.21 -8.73 24.73
N GLY A 6 -7.79 -7.46 24.81
CA GLY A 6 -7.37 -6.78 26.02
C GLY A 6 -8.52 -6.23 26.87
N HIS A 7 -8.12 -5.51 27.91
CA HIS A 7 -9.02 -4.84 28.86
C HIS A 7 -9.16 -3.33 28.62
N ASP A 8 -8.31 -2.77 27.76
CA ASP A 8 -8.26 -1.36 27.44
C ASP A 8 -8.66 -1.13 25.98
N SER A 9 -9.00 0.12 25.65
CA SER A 9 -9.32 0.52 24.28
C SER A 9 -8.03 0.86 23.54
N HIS A 10 -7.81 0.26 22.37
CA HIS A 10 -6.62 0.52 21.56
C HIS A 10 -7.01 1.20 20.24
N PRO A 11 -6.58 2.46 19.99
CA PRO A 11 -6.84 3.18 18.75
C PRO A 11 -5.82 2.80 17.67
N MET A 12 -5.96 1.61 17.10
CA MET A 12 -5.06 1.12 16.05
C MET A 12 -5.25 1.93 14.76
N HIS A 13 -4.18 2.53 14.27
CA HIS A 13 -4.11 3.34 13.06
C HIS A 13 -3.29 2.63 11.98
N TYR A 14 -3.78 2.73 10.75
CA TYR A 14 -3.21 2.07 9.58
C TYR A 14 -2.73 3.15 8.62
N HIS A 15 -1.43 3.18 8.34
CA HIS A 15 -0.86 4.12 7.38
C HIS A 15 -1.16 3.67 5.94
N GLY A 16 -1.19 4.63 5.03
CA GLY A 16 -1.27 4.42 3.58
C GLY A 16 -2.66 4.61 2.98
N GLU A 17 -3.74 4.37 3.72
CA GLU A 17 -5.12 4.65 3.30
C GLU A 17 -6.09 4.52 4.49
N ASN A 18 -7.28 5.08 4.37
CA ASN A 18 -8.38 4.81 5.28
C ASN A 18 -8.89 3.36 5.19
N LEU A 19 -9.55 2.92 6.25
CA LEU A 19 -10.16 1.61 6.36
C LEU A 19 -11.66 1.73 6.15
N THR A 20 -12.25 0.80 5.40
CA THR A 20 -13.72 0.69 5.30
C THR A 20 -14.21 -0.37 6.28
N PHE A 21 -14.98 0.02 7.28
CA PHE A 21 -15.56 -0.87 8.28
C PHE A 21 -16.69 -1.65 7.65
N ILE A 22 -16.63 -2.97 7.72
CA ILE A 22 -17.63 -3.88 7.13
C ILE A 22 -18.30 -4.78 8.17
N GLY A 23 -17.77 -4.83 9.40
CA GLY A 23 -18.33 -5.68 10.45
C GLY A 23 -17.85 -5.31 11.85
N ARG A 24 -18.65 -5.66 12.85
CA ARG A 24 -18.33 -5.52 14.27
C ARG A 24 -18.89 -6.71 15.05
N ASP A 25 -18.07 -7.30 15.91
CA ASP A 25 -18.44 -8.41 16.80
C ASP A 25 -19.08 -9.59 16.04
N GLY A 26 -18.52 -9.89 14.86
CA GLY A 26 -19.00 -10.95 13.97
C GLY A 26 -20.29 -10.64 13.21
N LYS A 27 -20.81 -9.41 13.31
CA LYS A 27 -21.99 -8.95 12.57
C LYS A 27 -21.58 -8.01 11.45
N MET A 28 -22.05 -8.28 10.24
CA MET A 28 -21.84 -7.41 9.10
C MET A 28 -22.51 -6.05 9.34
N LEU A 29 -21.81 -4.97 9.04
CA LEU A 29 -22.39 -3.64 8.92
C LEU A 29 -23.01 -3.59 7.52
N SER A 30 -24.23 -4.11 7.39
CA SER A 30 -24.90 -4.25 6.10
C SER A 30 -26.12 -3.33 5.99
N SER A 31 -26.42 -2.94 4.76
CA SER A 31 -27.72 -2.47 4.31
C SER A 31 -28.46 -3.61 3.59
N ASP A 32 -29.77 -3.72 3.79
CA ASP A 32 -30.68 -4.59 3.02
C ASP A 32 -31.23 -3.89 1.75
N GLY A 33 -30.65 -2.75 1.37
CA GLY A 33 -31.14 -1.88 0.31
C GLY A 33 -32.31 -0.98 0.73
N ILE A 34 -32.85 -1.12 1.94
CA ILE A 34 -33.92 -0.29 2.51
C ILE A 34 -33.36 0.66 3.58
N VAL A 35 -32.42 0.18 4.41
CA VAL A 35 -31.70 1.00 5.40
C VAL A 35 -30.37 1.50 4.80
N SER A 36 -29.87 2.66 5.25
CA SER A 36 -28.56 3.18 4.81
C SER A 36 -27.42 2.22 5.16
N ASP A 37 -26.42 2.12 4.28
CA ASP A 37 -25.19 1.39 4.57
C ASP A 37 -24.53 1.94 5.83
N LEU A 38 -24.24 1.05 6.78
CA LEU A 38 -23.57 1.39 8.04
C LEU A 38 -22.04 1.27 7.92
N GLY A 39 -21.54 0.85 6.76
CA GLY A 39 -20.15 0.92 6.41
C GLY A 39 -19.65 2.35 6.48
N ARG A 40 -18.48 2.54 7.09
CA ARG A 40 -17.86 3.85 7.25
C ARG A 40 -16.38 3.78 6.94
N SER A 41 -15.85 4.84 6.34
CA SER A 41 -14.42 5.04 6.18
C SER A 41 -13.87 5.75 7.42
N ASP A 42 -12.77 5.24 8.00
CA ASP A 42 -12.07 5.87 9.11
C ASP A 42 -10.57 5.53 9.02
N ASN A 43 -9.70 6.39 9.51
CA ASN A 43 -8.26 6.14 9.52
C ASN A 43 -7.82 5.39 10.79
N THR A 44 -8.66 5.36 11.83
CA THR A 44 -8.31 4.79 13.13
C THR A 44 -9.42 3.86 13.61
N ILE A 45 -9.04 2.64 14.00
CA ILE A 45 -9.92 1.68 14.66
C ILE A 45 -9.77 1.84 16.16
N ASN A 46 -10.70 2.54 16.80
CA ASN A 46 -10.83 2.50 18.25
C ASN A 46 -11.64 1.25 18.67
N SER A 47 -10.91 0.16 18.93
CA SER A 47 -11.51 -1.10 19.33
C SER A 47 -11.71 -1.14 20.85
N ALA A 48 -12.95 -1.28 21.29
CA ALA A 48 -13.26 -1.45 22.72
C ALA A 48 -12.71 -2.80 23.24
N PRO A 49 -12.56 -2.97 24.57
CA PRO A 49 -12.14 -4.24 25.15
C PRO A 49 -13.05 -5.39 24.69
N LYS A 50 -12.44 -6.50 24.26
CA LYS A 50 -13.11 -7.73 23.79
C LYS A 50 -13.94 -7.56 22.50
N GLN A 51 -13.70 -6.48 21.74
CA GLN A 51 -14.37 -6.21 20.48
C GLN A 51 -13.61 -6.81 19.29
N THR A 52 -14.34 -7.19 18.25
CA THR A 52 -13.76 -7.44 16.92
C THR A 52 -14.29 -6.45 15.90
N VAL A 53 -13.40 -6.02 15.00
CA VAL A 53 -13.75 -5.15 13.86
C VAL A 53 -13.25 -5.79 12.58
N ASP A 54 -14.14 -5.90 11.61
CA ASP A 54 -13.79 -6.25 10.24
C ASP A 54 -13.75 -4.99 9.40
N ALA A 55 -12.62 -4.81 8.72
CA ALA A 55 -12.41 -3.70 7.84
C ALA A 55 -11.63 -4.17 6.59
N LEU A 56 -11.90 -3.50 5.48
CA LEU A 56 -11.13 -3.60 4.25
C LEU A 56 -10.14 -2.44 4.22
N TRP A 57 -8.91 -2.76 3.82
CA TRP A 57 -7.84 -1.81 3.58
C TRP A 57 -7.31 -2.07 2.17
N THR A 58 -7.15 -1.01 1.38
CA THR A 58 -6.69 -1.10 0.00
C THR A 58 -5.71 0.02 -0.23
N TRP A 59 -4.54 -0.30 -0.78
CA TRP A 59 -3.57 0.69 -1.21
C TRP A 59 -3.43 0.62 -2.72
N THR A 60 -3.43 1.79 -3.38
CA THR A 60 -3.40 1.88 -4.85
C THR A 60 -2.36 2.87 -5.38
N GLY A 61 -1.63 3.55 -4.48
CA GLY A 61 -0.74 4.66 -4.85
C GLY A 61 -1.45 5.93 -5.34
N LYS A 62 -2.78 5.93 -5.45
CA LYS A 62 -3.57 7.09 -5.89
C LYS A 62 -3.31 8.31 -5.02
N GLY A 63 -3.05 9.45 -5.67
CA GLY A 63 -2.88 10.73 -4.98
C GLY A 63 -1.46 10.97 -4.49
N LEU A 64 -0.51 10.07 -4.75
CA LEU A 64 0.92 10.34 -4.57
C LEU A 64 1.41 11.41 -5.54
N ASN A 65 0.75 11.57 -6.70
CA ASN A 65 1.04 12.58 -7.72
C ASN A 65 2.38 12.36 -8.46
N TRP A 66 2.81 11.10 -8.54
CA TRP A 66 3.93 10.64 -9.37
C TRP A 66 3.78 9.15 -9.66
N ASP A 67 4.42 8.66 -10.71
CA ASP A 67 4.36 7.25 -11.07
C ASP A 67 5.26 6.42 -10.15
N VAL A 68 4.65 5.62 -9.29
CA VAL A 68 5.38 4.76 -8.35
C VAL A 68 6.16 3.65 -9.04
N TYR A 69 5.80 3.26 -10.26
CA TYR A 69 6.44 2.14 -10.96
C TYR A 69 7.69 2.54 -11.76
N GLY A 70 8.01 3.83 -11.84
CA GLY A 70 9.20 4.30 -12.54
C GLY A 70 8.91 5.08 -13.82
N PRO A 71 9.95 5.52 -14.53
CA PRO A 71 9.81 6.06 -15.86
C PRO A 71 9.27 5.01 -16.85
N ILE A 72 8.47 5.47 -17.81
CA ILE A 72 7.97 4.64 -18.91
C ILE A 72 9.14 4.07 -19.73
N SER A 73 9.07 2.77 -20.04
CA SER A 73 10.02 2.03 -20.86
C SER A 73 9.42 1.65 -22.21
N ASN A 74 9.72 2.43 -23.26
CA ASN A 74 9.27 2.13 -24.63
C ASN A 74 9.91 0.88 -25.25
N SER A 75 10.93 0.31 -24.59
CA SER A 75 11.59 -0.93 -25.02
C SER A 75 10.94 -2.18 -24.44
N CYS A 76 10.05 -2.03 -23.48
CA CYS A 76 9.33 -3.15 -22.92
C CYS A 76 8.20 -3.61 -23.86
N THR A 77 7.95 -4.92 -23.89
CA THR A 77 6.75 -5.50 -24.49
C THR A 77 5.96 -6.19 -23.38
N ASP A 78 4.78 -5.65 -23.04
CA ASP A 78 3.87 -6.24 -22.04
C ASP A 78 2.51 -6.43 -22.73
N ALA A 79 2.32 -7.56 -23.42
CA ALA A 79 1.11 -7.80 -24.21
C ALA A 79 -0.10 -8.21 -23.35
N ASN A 80 0.13 -8.65 -22.12
CA ASN A 80 -0.89 -9.07 -21.17
C ASN A 80 -1.13 -8.06 -20.03
N ASN A 81 -0.48 -6.90 -20.09
CA ASN A 81 -0.58 -5.80 -19.13
C ASN A 81 -0.37 -6.27 -17.68
N ASP A 82 0.58 -7.18 -17.44
CA ASP A 82 0.85 -7.71 -16.10
C ASP A 82 2.04 -7.03 -15.38
N MET A 83 2.53 -5.93 -15.94
CA MET A 83 3.70 -5.16 -15.48
C MET A 83 5.00 -5.97 -15.53
N ALA A 84 5.08 -6.98 -16.40
CA ALA A 84 6.30 -7.71 -16.71
C ALA A 84 6.60 -7.69 -18.21
N ASP A 85 7.87 -7.55 -18.55
CA ASP A 85 8.32 -7.66 -19.93
C ASP A 85 8.19 -9.13 -20.40
N ASP A 86 7.36 -9.38 -21.40
CA ASP A 86 7.12 -10.69 -22.02
C ASP A 86 8.41 -11.42 -22.42
N ALA A 87 9.46 -10.67 -22.77
CA ALA A 87 10.73 -11.23 -23.21
C ALA A 87 11.64 -11.67 -22.06
N THR A 88 11.62 -10.96 -20.93
CA THR A 88 12.60 -11.15 -19.85
C THR A 88 11.98 -11.54 -18.50
N GLY A 89 10.68 -11.31 -18.32
CA GLY A 89 9.96 -11.42 -17.06
C GLY A 89 10.37 -10.38 -16.02
N ALA A 90 11.15 -9.36 -16.42
CA ALA A 90 11.51 -8.26 -15.53
C ALA A 90 10.33 -7.30 -15.37
N LEU A 91 10.24 -6.67 -14.20
CA LEU A 91 9.25 -5.60 -13.99
C LEU A 91 9.37 -4.54 -15.08
N CYS A 92 8.22 -4.17 -15.62
CA CYS A 92 8.10 -3.26 -16.73
C CYS A 92 6.99 -2.25 -16.45
N ASN A 93 7.34 -0.96 -16.56
CA ASN A 93 6.36 0.11 -16.67
C ASN A 93 6.26 0.49 -18.15
N ASP A 94 5.23 0.01 -18.81
CA ASP A 94 5.00 0.22 -20.23
C ASP A 94 4.43 1.64 -20.50
N PRO A 95 4.19 2.07 -21.76
CA PRO A 95 3.61 3.38 -22.07
C PRO A 95 2.08 3.40 -22.04
N THR A 96 1.42 2.30 -21.68
CA THR A 96 -0.01 2.08 -21.85
C THR A 96 -0.72 2.06 -20.50
N CYS A 97 -1.77 2.87 -20.40
CA CYS A 97 -2.73 2.79 -19.30
C CYS A 97 -4.13 2.78 -19.90
N ASN A 98 -4.79 1.62 -19.82
CA ASN A 98 -6.07 1.36 -20.43
C ASN A 98 -7.17 1.36 -19.37
N ASP A 99 -7.92 2.45 -19.30
CA ASP A 99 -9.01 2.66 -18.34
C ASP A 99 -10.30 2.93 -19.12
N VAL A 100 -11.02 1.86 -19.47
CA VAL A 100 -12.27 1.94 -20.25
C VAL A 100 -13.49 1.50 -19.46
N VAL A 101 -13.31 0.76 -18.36
CA VAL A 101 -14.40 0.31 -17.49
C VAL A 101 -14.18 0.76 -16.05
N ASN A 102 -15.23 0.61 -15.24
CA ASN A 102 -15.10 0.73 -13.81
C ASN A 102 -14.61 -0.62 -13.25
N ASN A 103 -13.38 -0.66 -12.71
CA ASN A 103 -12.76 -1.90 -12.20
C ASN A 103 -13.52 -2.52 -11.03
N ARG A 104 -14.36 -1.75 -10.34
CA ARG A 104 -15.18 -2.25 -9.23
C ARG A 104 -16.52 -2.85 -9.69
N THR A 105 -17.16 -2.29 -10.72
CA THR A 105 -18.51 -2.71 -11.15
C THR A 105 -18.53 -3.48 -12.47
N GLY A 106 -17.49 -3.34 -13.29
CA GLY A 106 -17.43 -3.83 -14.67
C GLY A 106 -18.30 -3.04 -15.65
N ASP A 107 -18.89 -1.92 -15.22
CA ASP A 107 -19.71 -1.06 -16.08
C ASP A 107 -18.83 -0.23 -17.02
N ALA A 108 -19.42 0.22 -18.14
CA ALA A 108 -18.74 1.12 -19.06
C ALA A 108 -18.45 2.48 -18.42
N GLY A 109 -17.25 3.00 -18.64
CA GLY A 109 -16.80 4.31 -18.17
C GLY A 109 -15.62 4.20 -17.21
N SER A 110 -14.62 5.06 -17.43
CA SER A 110 -13.37 5.06 -16.70
C SER A 110 -13.53 5.41 -15.21
N ASP A 111 -12.73 4.79 -14.35
CA ASP A 111 -12.68 5.08 -12.91
C ASP A 111 -11.32 5.60 -12.41
N GLY A 112 -10.37 5.76 -13.33
CA GLY A 112 -9.04 6.29 -13.09
C GLY A 112 -7.99 5.21 -12.86
N PHE A 113 -8.34 3.93 -12.90
CA PHE A 113 -7.40 2.82 -12.75
C PHE A 113 -7.33 2.00 -14.03
N ASP A 114 -6.13 1.52 -14.35
CA ASP A 114 -5.92 0.60 -15.46
C ASP A 114 -6.75 -0.68 -15.26
N ASP A 115 -7.42 -1.13 -16.31
CA ASP A 115 -8.36 -2.26 -16.28
C ASP A 115 -7.67 -3.62 -16.02
N ASP A 116 -6.36 -3.71 -16.28
CA ASP A 116 -5.58 -4.94 -16.18
C ASP A 116 -4.70 -4.93 -14.92
N ASN A 117 -3.85 -3.90 -14.76
CA ASN A 117 -2.85 -3.83 -13.68
C ASN A 117 -3.24 -2.95 -12.48
N TYR A 118 -4.40 -2.28 -12.53
CA TYR A 118 -4.92 -1.41 -11.48
C TYR A 118 -4.00 -0.23 -11.09
N GLN A 119 -3.04 0.15 -11.94
CA GLN A 119 -2.27 1.38 -11.78
C GLN A 119 -3.19 2.60 -11.86
N TYR A 120 -2.91 3.63 -11.06
CA TYR A 120 -3.65 4.88 -11.16
C TYR A 120 -3.23 5.66 -12.40
N CYS A 121 -4.00 5.56 -13.50
CA CYS A 121 -3.67 6.15 -14.79
C CYS A 121 -3.35 7.65 -14.77
N PRO A 122 -4.00 8.49 -13.94
CA PRO A 122 -3.64 9.90 -13.86
C PRO A 122 -2.22 10.16 -13.37
N ASP A 123 -1.57 9.21 -12.68
CA ASP A 123 -0.17 9.33 -12.25
C ASP A 123 0.81 8.57 -13.18
N HIS A 124 0.31 7.79 -14.15
CA HIS A 124 1.15 7.03 -15.09
C HIS A 124 2.10 7.95 -15.88
N GLY A 125 3.39 7.62 -15.85
CA GLY A 125 4.48 8.38 -16.48
C GLY A 125 4.82 9.72 -15.81
N LYS A 126 4.17 10.11 -14.71
CA LYS A 126 4.52 11.35 -14.01
C LYS A 126 5.89 11.22 -13.33
N PRO A 127 6.79 12.19 -13.49
CA PRO A 127 8.08 12.17 -12.81
C PRO A 127 7.90 12.35 -11.30
N LEU A 128 8.89 11.86 -10.54
CA LEU A 128 9.06 12.24 -9.14
C LEU A 128 9.01 13.76 -8.99
N PRO A 129 8.26 14.30 -8.00
CA PRO A 129 8.04 15.74 -7.89
C PRO A 129 9.24 16.48 -7.29
N VAL A 130 10.30 15.75 -6.93
CA VAL A 130 11.51 16.26 -6.28
C VAL A 130 12.75 15.72 -6.96
N THR A 131 13.82 16.49 -6.93
CA THR A 131 15.15 16.01 -7.30
C THR A 131 15.66 15.13 -6.16
N LEU A 132 16.05 13.89 -6.48
CA LEU A 132 16.62 12.99 -5.48
C LEU A 132 17.97 13.54 -4.99
N PRO A 133 18.22 13.52 -3.67
CA PRO A 133 19.53 13.88 -3.13
C PRO A 133 20.59 12.88 -3.58
N GLY A 134 21.85 13.34 -3.62
CA GLY A 134 22.96 12.43 -3.88
C GLY A 134 23.14 11.43 -2.73
N VAL A 135 23.77 10.29 -3.00
CA VAL A 135 24.00 9.25 -1.98
C VAL A 135 24.78 9.78 -0.77
N GLY A 136 25.67 10.76 -0.97
CA GLY A 136 26.43 11.40 0.11
C GLY A 136 25.59 12.25 1.08
N ASP A 137 24.37 12.61 0.68
CA ASP A 137 23.40 13.39 1.48
C ASP A 137 22.34 12.48 2.14
N LEU A 138 22.45 11.16 1.98
CA LEU A 138 21.52 10.17 2.49
C LEU A 138 22.11 9.36 3.63
N SER A 139 21.24 8.95 4.56
CA SER A 139 21.49 7.83 5.46
C SER A 139 20.57 6.69 5.03
N LEU A 140 21.17 5.56 4.66
CA LEU A 140 20.43 4.43 4.10
C LEU A 140 20.04 3.49 5.25
N GLY A 141 18.78 3.07 5.26
CA GLY A 141 18.27 2.10 6.23
C GLY A 141 18.20 0.71 5.62
N GLY A 142 18.21 -0.34 6.45
CA GLY A 142 18.11 -1.73 5.97
C GLY A 142 16.87 -2.02 5.10
N TRP A 143 15.79 -1.25 5.28
CA TRP A 143 14.53 -1.37 4.54
C TRP A 143 14.45 -0.49 3.27
N TRP A 144 15.46 0.34 3.02
CA TRP A 144 15.56 1.10 1.77
C TRP A 144 16.08 0.17 0.67
N SER A 145 15.39 0.13 -0.48
CA SER A 145 15.74 -0.73 -1.61
C SER A 145 16.80 -0.15 -2.54
N GLY A 146 17.19 1.12 -2.34
CA GLY A 146 18.06 1.84 -3.27
C GLY A 146 17.30 2.70 -4.28
N SER A 147 15.98 2.53 -4.38
CA SER A 147 15.14 3.27 -5.34
C SER A 147 13.88 3.78 -4.66
N PRO A 148 13.39 4.97 -5.05
CA PRO A 148 12.07 5.41 -4.61
C PRO A 148 10.96 4.60 -5.27
N PHE A 149 11.19 3.94 -6.42
CA PHE A 149 10.15 3.28 -7.20
C PHE A 149 9.80 1.89 -6.64
N LEU A 150 8.51 1.56 -6.66
CA LEU A 150 7.98 0.27 -6.22
C LEU A 150 8.50 -0.84 -7.14
N GLY A 151 9.14 -1.84 -6.55
CA GLY A 151 9.72 -2.97 -7.29
C GLY A 151 11.11 -2.74 -7.86
N ASP A 152 11.63 -1.51 -7.78
CA ASP A 152 12.98 -1.20 -8.18
C ASP A 152 13.96 -1.35 -7.01
N THR A 153 15.10 -1.95 -7.30
CA THR A 153 16.21 -2.12 -6.36
C THR A 153 17.44 -1.45 -6.95
N GLY A 154 17.82 -0.34 -6.33
CA GLY A 154 18.93 0.49 -6.81
C GLY A 154 20.29 0.03 -6.28
N ASP A 155 21.34 0.64 -6.81
CA ASP A 155 22.70 0.41 -6.32
C ASP A 155 22.85 0.95 -4.89
N LEU A 156 23.16 0.04 -3.96
CA LEU A 156 23.43 0.37 -2.57
C LEU A 156 24.92 0.19 -2.24
N PRO A 157 25.51 1.06 -1.40
CA PRO A 157 26.86 0.85 -0.89
C PRO A 157 27.00 -0.50 -0.17
N PRO A 158 28.19 -1.14 -0.20
CA PRO A 158 28.41 -2.38 0.54
C PRO A 158 28.07 -2.24 2.02
N GLY A 159 27.16 -3.09 2.50
CA GLY A 159 26.69 -3.10 3.89
C GLY A 159 25.36 -2.38 4.14
N GLU A 160 24.77 -1.73 3.13
CA GLU A 160 23.48 -1.05 3.24
C GLU A 160 22.32 -1.88 2.65
N GLY A 161 21.11 -1.67 3.17
CA GLY A 161 19.88 -2.30 2.69
C GLY A 161 19.74 -3.80 3.00
N GLY A 162 19.13 -4.54 2.05
CA GLY A 162 19.02 -6.00 2.08
C GLY A 162 17.77 -6.56 2.78
N LEU A 163 17.04 -5.76 3.56
CA LEU A 163 15.77 -6.19 4.17
C LEU A 163 14.55 -5.92 3.28
N ASN A 164 14.75 -5.27 2.14
CA ASN A 164 13.71 -4.98 1.15
C ASN A 164 14.07 -5.54 -0.23
N PRO A 165 14.07 -6.87 -0.41
CA PRO A 165 14.55 -7.53 -1.62
C PRO A 165 13.65 -7.31 -2.85
N PHE A 166 12.42 -6.85 -2.66
CA PHE A 166 11.43 -6.66 -3.72
C PHE A 166 11.10 -5.18 -3.98
N GLY A 167 11.88 -4.24 -3.45
CA GLY A 167 11.61 -2.81 -3.68
C GLY A 167 10.25 -2.33 -3.15
N GLY A 168 9.76 -2.93 -2.07
CA GLY A 168 8.43 -2.65 -1.51
C GLY A 168 8.35 -1.38 -0.66
N TYR A 169 7.14 -0.88 -0.43
CA TYR A 169 6.87 0.22 0.49
C TYR A 169 6.42 -0.29 1.85
N PHE A 170 7.16 0.09 2.88
CA PHE A 170 6.83 -0.22 4.28
C PHE A 170 5.92 0.85 4.86
N LEU A 171 4.75 0.44 5.29
CA LEU A 171 3.77 1.30 5.96
C LEU A 171 3.61 0.81 7.39
N VAL A 172 3.94 1.67 8.35
CA VAL A 172 3.86 1.33 9.77
C VAL A 172 2.41 1.37 10.22
N TRP A 173 1.96 0.31 10.89
CA TRP A 173 0.63 0.24 11.49
C TRP A 173 0.78 0.19 12.99
N HIS A 174 0.09 1.08 13.70
CA HIS A 174 0.37 1.26 15.11
C HIS A 174 -0.76 1.92 15.89
N SER A 175 -0.73 1.79 17.21
CA SER A 175 -1.67 2.52 18.07
C SER A 175 -1.38 4.02 18.08
N HIS A 176 -2.40 4.86 17.93
CA HIS A 176 -2.33 6.31 18.14
C HIS A 176 -2.30 6.72 19.62
N ALA A 177 -2.45 5.78 20.55
CA ALA A 177 -2.01 6.00 21.91
C ALA A 177 -0.49 5.79 21.95
N GLU A 178 0.29 6.78 21.51
CA GLU A 178 1.72 6.65 21.21
C GLU A 178 2.58 6.05 22.34
N LYS A 179 2.16 6.19 23.60
CA LYS A 179 2.79 5.51 24.75
C LYS A 179 2.86 3.99 24.58
N GLU A 180 1.93 3.41 23.80
CA GLU A 180 1.84 1.98 23.48
C GLU A 180 2.83 1.53 22.41
N LEU A 181 3.64 2.44 21.86
CA LEU A 181 4.75 2.15 20.94
C LEU A 181 6.07 1.85 21.66
N THR A 182 6.04 1.81 22.99
CA THR A 182 7.20 1.54 23.83
C THR A 182 6.88 0.47 24.85
N THR A 183 7.91 -0.22 25.34
CA THR A 183 7.79 -1.12 26.48
C THR A 183 8.96 -0.86 27.40
N PHE A 184 8.67 -0.45 28.65
CA PHE A 184 9.68 0.05 29.60
C PHE A 184 10.55 1.18 29.01
N ASP A 185 9.92 2.16 28.37
CA ASP A 185 10.59 3.32 27.74
C ASP A 185 11.59 2.98 26.62
N ILE A 186 11.51 1.76 26.07
CA ILE A 186 12.31 1.31 24.92
C ILE A 186 11.41 1.20 23.69
N PHE A 187 11.85 1.82 22.58
CA PHE A 187 11.20 1.76 21.27
C PHE A 187 11.97 0.84 20.31
N PRO A 188 11.31 0.10 19.39
CA PRO A 188 9.85 -0.10 19.32
C PRO A 188 9.37 -1.18 20.30
N GLY A 189 8.12 -1.04 20.78
CA GLY A 189 7.45 -2.02 21.64
C GLY A 189 5.93 -1.94 21.52
N GLY A 190 5.21 -2.86 22.16
CA GLY A 190 3.75 -2.85 22.22
C GLY A 190 3.04 -3.04 20.87
N SER A 191 2.07 -2.18 20.57
CA SER A 191 1.15 -2.30 19.43
C SER A 191 1.70 -1.60 18.19
N LEU A 192 2.75 -2.19 17.60
CA LEU A 192 3.39 -1.74 16.36
C LEU A 192 3.63 -2.92 15.43
N GLY A 193 3.27 -2.75 14.17
CA GLY A 193 3.59 -3.64 13.07
C GLY A 193 3.82 -2.86 11.78
N SER A 194 4.07 -3.56 10.69
CA SER A 194 4.16 -2.96 9.37
C SER A 194 3.50 -3.85 8.34
N VAL A 195 2.90 -3.23 7.34
CA VAL A 195 2.57 -3.90 6.07
C VAL A 195 3.63 -3.49 5.05
N VAL A 196 3.95 -4.41 4.15
CA VAL A 196 4.75 -4.11 2.97
C VAL A 196 3.85 -4.19 1.76
N ILE A 197 3.84 -3.14 0.95
CA ILE A 197 3.32 -3.19 -0.41
C ILE A 197 4.47 -3.64 -1.31
N VAL A 198 4.23 -4.69 -2.09
CA VAL A 198 5.20 -5.26 -3.03
C VAL A 198 4.71 -5.05 -4.47
N PRO A 199 5.60 -5.01 -5.47
CA PRO A 199 5.19 -4.87 -6.86
C PRO A 199 4.34 -6.06 -7.33
N PRO A 200 3.52 -5.88 -8.37
CA PRO A 200 2.81 -6.97 -9.04
C PRO A 200 3.71 -8.16 -9.36
N GLY A 201 3.16 -9.37 -9.31
CA GLY A 201 3.91 -10.61 -9.58
C GLY A 201 4.85 -11.08 -8.47
N THR A 202 5.04 -10.32 -7.39
CA THR A 202 5.87 -10.76 -6.24
C THR A 202 5.27 -12.01 -5.58
N PRO A 203 6.03 -13.12 -5.45
CA PRO A 203 5.57 -14.29 -4.71
C PRO A 203 5.36 -13.96 -3.23
N ILE A 204 4.16 -14.19 -2.72
CA ILE A 204 3.81 -14.08 -1.30
C ILE A 204 3.52 -15.50 -0.80
N GLU A 205 4.35 -16.01 0.11
CA GLU A 205 4.15 -17.29 0.80
C GLU A 205 3.32 -17.13 2.09
#